data_AF-A0A2K3LNC5-F1
#
_entry.id   AF-A0A2K3LNC5-F1
#
_cell.length_a   1.000
_cell.length_b   1.000
_cell.length_c   1.000
_cell.angle_alpha   90.00
_cell.angle_beta   90.00
_cell.angle_gamma   90.00
#
_symmetry.space_group_name_H-M   'P 1'
#
loop_
_entity.id
_entity.type
_entity.pdbx_description
1 polymer ?
#
loop_
_entity_poly.entity_id
_entity_poly.type
_entity_poly.pdbx_seq_one_letter_code
_entity_poly.pdbx_strand_id
1 'polypeptide(L)'
;MINHEEGHELGLMSPVFNVEELNRNALYLIDYEYASYNYRGFDIGNHFAEYAGFECDYSLYPDMNEQYHFFRHYLQPDRPHEVEWRWYDIVWVEFRIWSVISSESQSLVLVPENDLKTLYVEANIYALASHLFWSLWGLIQ
;
A
#
# COMPACT_ATOMS: atom_id res chain seq x y z
N MET A 1 -21.62 -50.57 18.30
CA MET A 1 -22.15 -49.34 17.69
C MET A 1 -21.05 -48.31 17.80
N ILE A 2 -20.35 -48.09 16.69
CA ILE A 2 -19.35 -47.05 16.55
C ILE A 2 -20.15 -45.78 16.24
N ASN A 3 -20.11 -44.80 17.12
CA ASN A 3 -20.67 -43.50 16.84
C ASN A 3 -19.73 -42.81 15.86
N HIS A 4 -20.24 -42.56 14.67
CA HIS A 4 -19.59 -41.81 13.62
C HIS A 4 -19.61 -40.34 14.08
N GLU A 5 -18.48 -39.82 14.53
CA GLU A 5 -18.35 -38.38 14.77
C GLU A 5 -18.29 -37.69 13.40
N GLU A 6 -19.30 -36.88 13.13
CA GLU A 6 -19.39 -36.02 11.95
C GLU A 6 -18.24 -35.00 11.99
N GLY A 7 -17.55 -34.87 10.86
CA GLY A 7 -16.45 -33.93 10.72
C GLY A 7 -16.93 -32.51 10.97
N HIS A 8 -16.24 -31.81 11.87
CA HIS A 8 -16.28 -30.36 11.94
C HIS A 8 -15.74 -29.81 10.61
N GLU A 9 -16.63 -29.51 9.67
CA GLU A 9 -16.33 -28.52 8.65
C GLU A 9 -16.01 -27.23 9.38
N LEU A 10 -14.72 -26.85 9.38
CA LEU A 10 -14.30 -25.48 9.61
C LEU A 10 -14.81 -24.66 8.42
N GLY A 11 -16.12 -24.38 8.43
CA GLY A 11 -16.70 -23.38 7.57
C GLY A 11 -15.99 -22.08 7.88
N LEU A 12 -15.09 -21.67 6.98
CA LEU A 12 -14.64 -20.29 6.90
C LEU A 12 -15.88 -19.49 6.57
N MET A 13 -16.61 -19.10 7.62
CA MET A 13 -17.72 -18.17 7.53
C MET A 13 -17.11 -16.91 6.95
N SER A 14 -17.39 -16.64 5.68
CA SER A 14 -17.06 -15.36 5.08
C SER A 14 -17.64 -14.29 6.00
N PRO A 15 -16.86 -13.29 6.41
CA PRO A 15 -17.38 -12.22 7.25
C PRO A 15 -18.57 -11.59 6.52
N VAL A 16 -19.77 -11.72 7.08
CA VAL A 16 -20.94 -11.00 6.56
C VAL A 16 -20.66 -9.52 6.87
N PHE A 17 -20.25 -8.77 5.85
CA PHE A 17 -19.91 -7.36 5.95
C PHE A 17 -21.19 -6.55 6.24
N ASN A 18 -21.34 -6.03 7.45
CA ASN A 18 -22.46 -5.14 7.79
C ASN A 18 -22.15 -3.71 7.34
N VAL A 19 -22.71 -3.32 6.19
CA VAL A 19 -22.46 -2.00 5.57
C VAL A 19 -22.91 -0.84 6.46
N GLU A 20 -23.92 -1.03 7.31
CA GLU A 20 -24.43 0.03 8.19
C GLU A 20 -23.48 0.40 9.33
N GLU A 21 -22.53 -0.48 9.68
CA GLU A 21 -21.53 -0.25 10.72
C GLU A 21 -20.23 0.36 10.18
N LEU A 22 -20.11 0.56 8.87
CA LEU A 22 -18.89 1.09 8.27
C LEU A 22 -18.68 2.56 8.62
N ASN A 23 -17.45 2.89 9.00
CA ASN A 23 -17.02 4.26 9.14
C ASN A 23 -16.91 4.89 7.75
N ARG A 24 -17.75 5.89 7.45
CA ARG A 24 -17.75 6.57 6.14
C ARG A 24 -16.45 7.27 5.78
N ASN A 25 -15.56 7.50 6.75
CA ASN A 25 -14.26 8.13 6.51
C ASN A 25 -13.11 7.10 6.44
N ALA A 26 -13.41 5.80 6.48
CA ALA A 26 -12.42 4.74 6.34
C ALA A 26 -12.41 4.17 4.93
N LEU A 27 -11.22 3.79 4.46
CA LEU A 27 -11.03 3.03 3.24
C LEU A 27 -11.12 1.54 3.57
N TYR A 28 -11.94 0.82 2.84
CA TYR A 28 -12.08 -0.63 2.95
C TYR A 28 -11.65 -1.28 1.63
N LEU A 29 -10.80 -2.30 1.71
CA LEU A 29 -10.49 -3.16 0.56
C LEU A 29 -11.56 -4.24 0.48
N ILE A 30 -12.00 -4.54 -0.73
CA ILE A 30 -13.06 -5.51 -1.01
C ILE A 30 -12.60 -6.45 -2.13
N ASP A 31 -13.43 -7.47 -2.41
CA ASP A 31 -13.27 -8.37 -3.54
C ASP A 31 -11.94 -9.13 -3.57
N TYR A 32 -11.83 -10.14 -2.69
CA TYR A 32 -10.62 -10.91 -2.46
C TYR A 32 -10.47 -12.12 -3.39
N GLU A 33 -11.11 -12.13 -4.56
CA GLU A 33 -11.10 -13.29 -5.46
C GLU A 33 -9.70 -13.67 -6.00
N TYR A 34 -8.81 -12.67 -6.16
CA TYR A 34 -7.41 -12.87 -6.54
C TYR A 34 -6.43 -12.82 -5.35
N ALA A 35 -6.94 -12.71 -4.12
CA ALA A 35 -6.09 -12.61 -2.93
C ALA A 35 -5.38 -13.94 -2.66
N SER A 36 -4.06 -13.87 -2.49
CA SER A 36 -3.22 -15.03 -2.17
C SER A 36 -1.93 -14.60 -1.47
N TYR A 37 -1.17 -15.56 -0.95
CA TYR A 37 0.20 -15.28 -0.51
C TYR A 37 1.06 -14.88 -1.70
N ASN A 38 1.57 -13.65 -1.69
CA ASN A 38 2.38 -13.11 -2.77
C ASN A 38 3.49 -12.19 -2.23
N TYR A 39 4.40 -11.78 -3.11
CA TYR A 39 5.40 -10.76 -2.81
C TYR A 39 4.72 -9.41 -2.64
N ARG A 40 5.02 -8.68 -1.56
CA ARG A 40 4.46 -7.34 -1.30
C ARG A 40 4.67 -6.37 -2.47
N GLY A 41 5.80 -6.50 -3.17
CA GLY A 41 6.12 -5.65 -4.32
C GLY A 41 5.14 -5.86 -5.47
N PHE A 42 4.55 -7.05 -5.61
CA PHE A 42 3.51 -7.33 -6.60
C PHE A 42 2.22 -6.58 -6.29
N ASP A 43 1.69 -6.66 -5.07
CA ASP A 43 0.46 -5.93 -4.72
C ASP A 43 0.64 -4.42 -4.88
N ILE A 44 1.79 -3.89 -4.45
CA ILE A 44 2.09 -2.45 -4.55
C ILE A 44 2.31 -2.03 -6.01
N GLY A 45 3.12 -2.78 -6.76
CA GLY A 45 3.38 -2.50 -8.17
C GLY A 45 2.12 -2.63 -9.03
N ASN A 46 1.27 -3.61 -8.71
CA ASN A 46 -0.05 -3.76 -9.33
C ASN A 46 -0.93 -2.54 -9.02
N HIS A 47 -1.02 -2.15 -7.75
CA HIS A 47 -1.79 -0.96 -7.35
C HIS A 47 -1.36 0.30 -8.10
N PHE A 48 -0.06 0.50 -8.33
CA PHE A 48 0.43 1.62 -9.13
C PHE A 48 0.11 1.47 -10.62
N ALA A 49 0.12 0.26 -11.17
CA ALA A 49 -0.28 0.02 -12.56
C ALA A 49 -1.76 0.39 -12.80
N GLU A 50 -2.63 0.18 -11.81
CA GLU A 50 -4.06 0.56 -11.89
C GLU A 50 -4.30 2.07 -12.01
N TYR A 51 -3.30 2.93 -11.74
CA TYR A 51 -3.44 4.38 -11.95
C TYR A 51 -3.68 4.73 -13.43
N ALA A 52 -3.18 3.88 -14.34
CA ALA A 52 -3.42 4.02 -15.78
C ALA A 52 -4.88 3.73 -16.17
N GLY A 53 -5.64 3.09 -15.28
CA GLY A 53 -7.01 2.64 -15.51
C GLY A 53 -7.12 1.63 -16.66
N PHE A 54 -8.36 1.30 -17.04
CA PHE A 54 -8.64 0.38 -18.15
C PHE A 54 -8.17 0.90 -19.52
N GLU A 55 -8.03 2.22 -19.67
CA GLU A 55 -7.54 2.85 -20.91
C GLU A 55 -6.01 2.75 -21.06
N CYS A 56 -5.30 2.26 -20.04
CA CYS A 56 -3.84 2.14 -20.02
C CYS A 56 -3.12 3.48 -20.25
N ASP A 57 -3.62 4.58 -19.66
CA ASP A 57 -2.94 5.87 -19.70
C ASP A 57 -1.79 5.92 -18.70
N TYR A 58 -0.63 5.41 -19.11
CA TYR A 58 0.58 5.37 -18.28
C TYR A 58 1.19 6.74 -17.98
N SER A 59 0.66 7.84 -18.52
CA SER A 59 1.02 9.18 -18.04
C SER A 59 0.56 9.44 -16.61
N LEU A 60 -0.40 8.65 -16.12
CA LEU A 60 -0.93 8.72 -14.75
C LEU A 60 -0.17 7.83 -13.75
N TYR A 61 0.78 7.01 -14.21
CA TYR A 61 1.56 6.16 -13.31
C TYR A 61 2.33 7.02 -12.31
N PRO A 62 2.29 6.71 -11.00
CA PRO A 62 2.79 7.61 -9.98
C PRO A 62 4.29 7.84 -10.11
N ASP A 63 4.71 9.08 -10.00
CA ASP A 63 6.13 9.43 -10.05
C ASP A 63 6.87 8.99 -8.78
N MET A 64 8.20 9.15 -8.75
CA MET A 64 9.01 8.73 -7.60
C MET A 64 8.58 9.41 -6.28
N ASN A 65 8.14 10.67 -6.32
CA ASN A 65 7.72 11.39 -5.12
C ASN A 65 6.38 10.87 -4.60
N GLU A 66 5.44 10.59 -5.51
CA GLU A 66 4.14 10.01 -5.19
C GLU A 66 4.29 8.58 -4.64
N GLN A 67 5.14 7.76 -5.26
CA GLN A 67 5.46 6.43 -4.76
C GLN A 67 6.12 6.49 -3.37
N TYR A 68 7.08 7.39 -3.16
CA TYR A 68 7.71 7.55 -1.85
C TYR A 68 6.72 8.05 -0.80
N HIS A 69 5.77 8.90 -1.20
CA HIS A 69 4.69 9.32 -0.32
C HIS A 69 3.87 8.12 0.16
N PHE A 70 3.46 7.24 -0.76
CA PHE A 70 2.78 5.99 -0.43
C PHE A 70 3.64 5.11 0.48
N PHE A 71 4.93 4.90 0.15
CA PHE A 71 5.81 4.03 0.94
C PHE A 71 6.02 4.51 2.38
N ARG A 72 6.09 5.82 2.61
CA ARG A 72 6.24 6.32 3.98
C ARG A 72 5.01 5.97 4.84
N HIS A 73 3.81 6.14 4.30
CA HIS A 73 2.57 5.77 4.98
C HIS A 73 2.44 4.25 5.14
N TYR A 74 2.86 3.49 4.11
CA TYR A 74 2.88 2.04 4.15
C TYR A 74 3.82 1.49 5.23
N LEU A 75 4.99 2.11 5.43
CA LEU A 75 5.96 1.72 6.45
C LEU A 75 5.65 2.29 7.85
N GLN A 76 4.78 3.30 7.96
CA GLN A 76 4.38 3.92 9.23
C GLN A 76 2.85 4.04 9.36
N PRO A 77 2.12 2.92 9.30
CA PRO A 77 0.65 2.94 9.29
C PRO A 77 0.04 3.44 10.60
N ASP A 78 0.75 3.30 11.73
CA ASP A 78 0.24 3.68 13.06
C ASP A 78 0.24 5.20 13.30
N ARG A 79 1.01 5.96 12.51
CA ARG A 79 1.23 7.40 12.71
C ARG A 79 1.20 8.16 11.39
N PRO A 80 0.12 8.05 10.60
CA PRO A 80 0.06 8.65 9.26
C PRO A 80 0.19 10.19 9.30
N HIS A 81 -0.23 10.83 10.40
CA HIS A 81 -0.13 12.27 10.58
C HIS A 81 1.28 12.77 10.89
N GLU A 82 2.20 11.88 11.27
CA GLU A 82 3.61 12.20 11.58
C GLU A 82 4.53 12.01 10.37
N VAL A 83 4.00 11.49 9.25
CA VAL A 83 4.75 11.25 8.03
C VAL A 83 5.02 12.57 7.29
N GLU A 84 6.30 12.93 7.18
CA GLU A 84 6.75 14.18 6.57
C GLU A 84 6.65 14.16 5.02
N TRP A 85 6.00 15.19 4.46
CA TRP A 85 5.94 15.43 3.02
C TRP A 85 7.19 16.17 2.54
N ARG A 86 7.99 15.51 1.72
CA ARG A 86 9.30 16.02 1.25
C ARG A 86 9.23 17.24 0.32
N TRP A 87 8.07 17.57 -0.25
CA TRP A 87 7.86 18.76 -1.10
C TRP A 87 8.19 20.09 -0.40
N TYR A 88 8.29 20.05 0.92
CA TYR A 88 8.56 21.16 1.80
C TYR A 88 10.05 21.35 2.11
N ASP A 89 10.96 20.48 1.66
CA ASP A 89 12.38 20.50 2.06
C ASP A 89 13.10 21.84 1.76
N ILE A 90 12.69 22.64 0.77
CA ILE A 90 13.30 23.97 0.54
C ILE A 90 12.87 24.98 1.62
N VAL A 91 11.65 24.87 2.14
CA VAL A 91 11.11 25.78 3.16
C VAL A 91 11.45 25.28 4.58
N TRP A 92 11.64 23.97 4.76
CA TRP A 92 11.77 23.34 6.07
C TRP A 92 13.21 23.08 6.53
N VAL A 93 14.22 23.29 5.67
CA VAL A 93 15.62 23.35 6.13
C VAL A 93 15.81 24.47 7.17
N GLU A 94 15.21 25.64 6.95
CA GLU A 94 15.25 26.76 7.91
C GLU A 94 14.51 26.40 9.22
N PHE A 95 13.33 25.76 9.12
CA PHE A 95 12.55 25.35 10.30
C PHE A 95 13.24 24.25 11.12
N ARG A 96 13.91 23.30 10.45
CA ARG A 96 14.66 22.21 11.11
C ARG A 96 15.94 22.71 11.79
N ILE A 97 16.61 23.70 11.21
CA ILE A 97 17.70 24.42 11.88
C ILE A 97 17.15 25.15 13.12
N TRP A 98 16.00 25.81 12.99
CA TRP A 98 15.37 26.55 14.08
C TRP A 98 14.84 25.65 15.22
N SER A 99 14.29 24.48 14.92
CA SER A 99 13.81 23.52 15.92
C SER A 99 14.95 22.83 16.69
N VAL A 100 16.05 22.51 16.01
CA VAL A 100 17.30 22.03 16.64
C VAL A 100 17.87 23.10 17.58
N ILE A 101 17.77 24.38 17.20
CA ILE A 101 18.21 25.52 18.04
C ILE A 101 17.24 25.81 19.19
N SER A 102 15.93 25.58 19.02
CA SER A 102 14.88 25.96 20.00
C SER A 102 14.50 24.87 21.00
N SER A 103 15.15 23.70 21.01
CA SER A 103 14.91 22.58 21.94
C SER A 103 13.49 22.01 21.96
N GLU A 104 12.62 22.40 21.03
CA GLU A 104 11.33 21.76 20.79
C GLU A 104 11.52 20.57 19.84
N SER A 105 11.86 19.43 20.42
CA SER A 105 11.96 18.15 19.71
C SER A 105 10.58 17.52 19.57
N GLN A 106 9.81 17.90 18.54
CA GLN A 106 8.85 16.95 17.98
C GLN A 106 9.65 15.88 17.23
N SER A 107 9.64 14.66 17.75
CA SER A 107 10.35 13.52 17.14
C SER A 107 9.61 13.07 15.88
N LEU A 108 9.86 13.72 14.75
CA LEU A 108 9.43 13.21 13.45
C LEU A 108 10.01 11.81 13.27
N VAL A 109 9.15 10.83 12.99
CA VAL A 109 9.59 9.46 12.73
C VAL A 109 10.08 9.40 11.29
N LEU A 110 11.38 9.50 11.08
CA LEU A 110 11.97 9.45 9.74
C LEU A 110 12.04 8.01 9.24
N VAL A 111 11.36 7.72 8.13
CA VAL A 111 11.57 6.46 7.39
C VAL A 111 12.95 6.49 6.73
N PRO A 112 13.81 5.49 6.94
CA PRO A 112 15.12 5.43 6.30
C PRO A 112 15.00 5.47 4.78
N GLU A 113 15.83 6.29 4.11
CA GLU A 113 15.80 6.38 2.64
C GLU A 113 16.12 5.05 1.96
N ASN A 114 16.91 4.20 2.60
CA ASN A 114 17.25 2.89 2.07
C ASN A 114 16.00 2.02 1.94
N ASP A 115 15.08 2.06 2.91
CA ASP A 115 13.83 1.30 2.89
C ASP A 115 12.91 1.79 1.77
N LEU A 116 12.84 3.12 1.57
CA LEU A 116 12.10 3.74 0.47
C LEU A 116 12.67 3.31 -0.90
N LYS A 117 13.99 3.33 -1.05
CA LYS A 117 14.66 2.88 -2.29
C LYS A 117 14.44 1.39 -2.55
N THR A 118 14.49 0.56 -1.52
CA THR A 118 14.23 -0.87 -1.62
C THR A 118 12.80 -1.12 -2.09
N LEU A 119 11.79 -0.51 -1.46
CA LEU A 119 10.39 -0.64 -1.89
C LEU A 119 10.15 -0.09 -3.30
N TYR A 120 10.79 1.03 -3.65
CA TYR A 120 10.71 1.59 -5.00
C TYR A 120 11.19 0.59 -6.05
N VAL A 121 12.35 -0.03 -5.84
CA VAL A 121 12.89 -1.02 -6.78
C VAL A 121 11.99 -2.27 -6.82
N GLU A 122 11.54 -2.77 -5.67
CA GLU A 122 10.63 -3.91 -5.60
C GLU A 122 9.33 -3.65 -6.38
N ALA A 123 8.62 -2.56 -6.08
CA ALA A 123 7.33 -2.24 -6.70
C ALA A 123 7.45 -2.07 -8.22
N ASN A 124 8.45 -1.33 -8.70
CA ASN A 124 8.60 -1.09 -10.15
C ASN A 124 9.05 -2.35 -10.92
N ILE A 125 9.83 -3.24 -10.30
CA ILE A 125 10.14 -4.54 -10.92
C ILE A 125 8.86 -5.38 -11.07
N TYR A 126 8.04 -5.43 -10.02
CA TYR A 126 6.83 -6.23 -10.05
C TYR A 126 5.68 -5.58 -10.84
N ALA A 127 5.68 -4.27 -11.09
CA ALA A 127 4.74 -3.63 -12.02
C ALA A 127 4.83 -4.27 -13.42
N LEU A 128 6.04 -4.59 -13.89
CA LEU A 128 6.25 -5.33 -15.15
C LEU A 128 5.66 -6.75 -15.08
N ALA A 129 5.79 -7.43 -13.94
CA ALA A 129 5.20 -8.75 -13.73
C ALA A 129 3.66 -8.69 -13.69
N SER A 130 3.09 -7.64 -13.11
CA SER A 130 1.63 -7.37 -13.11
C SER A 130 1.11 -7.20 -14.54
N HIS A 131 1.78 -6.40 -15.38
CA HIS A 131 1.41 -6.28 -16.79
C HIS A 131 1.38 -7.63 -17.51
N LEU A 132 2.39 -8.46 -17.29
CA LEU A 132 2.43 -9.80 -17.88
C LEU A 132 1.27 -10.67 -17.38
N PHE A 133 0.99 -10.66 -16.07
CA PHE A 133 -0.09 -11.42 -15.46
C PHE A 133 -1.45 -11.05 -16.07
N TRP A 134 -1.80 -9.76 -16.08
CA TRP A 134 -3.09 -9.30 -16.61
C TRP A 134 -3.20 -9.40 -18.13
N SER A 135 -2.09 -9.26 -18.86
CA SER A 135 -2.07 -9.52 -20.31
C SER A 135 -2.38 -10.98 -20.63
N LEU A 136 -1.78 -11.92 -19.91
CA LEU A 136 -2.04 -13.35 -20.11
C LEU A 136 -3.46 -13.73 -19.70
N TRP A 137 -3.95 -13.20 -18.58
CA TRP A 137 -5.33 -13.39 -18.14
C TRP A 137 -6.32 -12.86 -19.19
N GLY A 138 -6.09 -11.65 -19.70
CA GLY A 138 -6.97 -11.03 -20.71
C GLY A 138 -6.94 -11.71 -22.07
N LEU A 139 -5.88 -12.46 -22.40
CA LEU A 139 -5.84 -13.32 -23.59
C LEU A 139 -6.67 -14.61 -23.44
N ILE A 140 -6.89 -15.06 -22.20
CA ILE A 140 -7.59 -16.32 -21.91
C ILE A 140 -9.11 -16.11 -21.79
N GLN A 141 -9.55 -14.94 -21.30
CA GLN A 141 -10.96 -14.58 -21.13
C GLN A 141 -11.64 -14.22 -22.46
#